data_AF-A0A8S0YG10-F1
#
_entry.id   AF-A0A8S0YG10-F1
#
_cell.length_a   1.000
_cell.length_b   1.000
_cell.length_c   1.000
_cell.angle_alpha   90.00
_cell.angle_beta   90.00
_cell.angle_gamma   90.00
#
_symmetry.space_group_name_H-M   'P 1'
#
loop_
_entity.id
_entity.type
_entity.pdbx_description
1 polymer ?
#
loop_
_entity_poly.entity_id
_entity_poly.type
_entity_poly.pdbx_seq_one_letter_code
_entity_poly.pdbx_strand_id
1 'polypeptide(L)'
;MSGMGFKNFRAPVVYILNQELRKRNVGNRISVDTGEQPYTDELAEYPVQLVRDSTTKKVVKCIYGAGEEQWSEELIRNAEGKVYQIKTTYPDGSTKTIQINKDSNNLVDNIDYV
;
A
#
# COMPACT_ATOMS: atom_id res chain seq x y z
N MET A 1 30.74 -24.63 24.10
CA MET A 1 29.41 -24.02 23.93
C MET A 1 29.38 -22.75 24.78
N SER A 2 29.81 -21.61 24.24
CA SER A 2 29.89 -20.32 24.94
C SER A 2 28.74 -19.42 24.47
N GLY A 3 27.98 -18.87 25.42
CA GLY A 3 26.71 -18.20 25.20
C GLY A 3 26.81 -16.96 24.31
N MET A 4 25.92 -16.88 23.31
CA MET A 4 25.64 -15.63 22.60
C MET A 4 24.80 -14.71 23.50
N GLY A 5 25.39 -14.22 24.59
CA GLY A 5 24.84 -13.09 25.34
C GLY A 5 24.90 -11.84 24.46
N PHE A 6 23.76 -11.16 24.33
CA PHE A 6 23.53 -9.93 23.56
C PHE A 6 24.76 -9.03 23.46
N LYS A 7 25.50 -9.13 22.34
CA LYS A 7 26.62 -8.23 22.04
C LYS A 7 26.05 -6.84 21.72
N ASN A 8 26.01 -6.00 22.74
CA ASN A 8 25.66 -4.57 22.72
C ASN A 8 24.19 -4.21 22.39
N PHE A 9 23.30 -4.34 23.38
CA PHE A 9 21.97 -3.69 23.38
C PHE A 9 22.04 -2.17 23.13
N ARG A 10 23.15 -1.54 23.49
CA ARG A 10 23.39 -0.10 23.27
C ARG A 10 23.43 0.27 21.78
N ALA A 11 23.92 -0.62 20.90
CA ALA A 11 24.07 -0.32 19.48
C ALA A 11 22.72 -0.05 18.77
N PRO A 12 21.70 -0.92 18.88
CA PRO A 12 20.39 -0.64 18.28
C PRO A 12 19.69 0.57 18.92
N VAL A 13 19.86 0.79 20.24
CA VAL A 13 19.25 1.95 20.93
C VAL A 13 19.86 3.27 20.46
N VAL A 14 21.18 3.35 20.33
CA VAL A 14 21.88 4.54 19.81
C VAL A 14 21.52 4.79 18.35
N TYR A 15 21.35 3.73 17.55
CA TYR A 15 20.88 3.86 16.18
C TYR A 15 19.48 4.49 16.12
N ILE A 16 18.52 4.01 16.91
CA ILE A 16 17.15 4.56 16.97
C ILE A 16 17.17 6.04 17.41
N LEU A 17 17.90 6.37 18.47
CA LEU A 17 18.04 7.75 18.95
C LEU A 17 18.64 8.68 17.89
N ASN A 18 19.65 8.22 17.16
CA ASN A 18 20.26 9.01 16.10
C ASN A 18 19.30 9.24 14.92
N GLN A 19 18.43 8.27 14.60
CA GLN A 19 17.40 8.46 13.58
C GLN A 19 16.36 9.49 14.01
N GLU A 20 15.89 9.43 15.26
CA GLU A 20 14.92 10.40 15.79
C GLU A 20 15.48 11.82 15.87
N LEU A 21 16.75 11.97 16.27
CA LEU A 21 17.43 13.28 16.27
C LEU A 21 17.66 13.82 14.86
N ARG A 22 17.97 12.95 13.89
CA ARG A 22 18.09 13.35 12.47
C ARG A 22 16.76 13.82 11.93
N LYS A 23 15.65 13.11 12.21
CA LYS A 23 14.30 13.52 11.79
C LYS A 23 13.94 14.92 12.31
N ARG A 24 14.11 15.15 13.61
CA ARG A 24 13.87 16.48 14.20
C ARG A 24 14.74 17.57 13.59
N ASN A 25 16.03 17.28 13.35
CA ASN A 25 16.92 18.25 12.71
C ASN A 25 16.58 18.52 11.24
N VAL A 26 16.04 17.53 10.51
CA VAL A 26 15.56 17.73 9.13
C VAL A 26 14.30 18.59 9.15
N GLY A 27 13.30 18.26 9.97
CA GLY A 27 12.09 19.08 10.12
C GLY A 27 12.37 20.52 10.55
N ASN A 28 13.31 20.73 11.48
CA ASN A 28 13.71 22.07 11.93
C ASN A 28 14.50 22.88 10.89
N ARG A 29 15.10 22.24 9.88
CA ARG A 29 15.93 22.90 8.86
C ARG A 29 15.19 23.13 7.54
N ILE A 30 14.02 22.52 7.39
CA ILE A 30 13.16 22.72 6.23
C ILE A 30 12.09 23.73 6.64
N SER A 31 12.27 24.99 6.21
CA SER A 31 11.19 25.96 6.19
C SER A 31 10.39 25.72 4.91
N VAL A 32 9.27 25.01 5.01
CA VAL A 32 8.33 24.87 3.89
C VAL A 32 7.40 26.08 3.93
N ASP A 33 7.49 26.96 2.93
CA ASP A 33 6.48 28.00 2.72
C ASP A 33 5.19 27.30 2.29
N THR A 34 4.23 27.20 3.21
CA THR A 34 3.02 26.40 3.05
C THR A 34 1.76 27.24 2.82
N GLY A 35 1.89 28.56 2.64
CA GLY A 35 0.73 29.44 2.48
C GLY A 35 -0.23 29.31 3.68
N GLU A 36 -1.50 28.96 3.45
CA GLU A 36 -2.55 28.90 4.49
C GLU A 36 -2.65 27.55 5.23
N GLN A 37 -1.96 26.49 4.80
CA GLN A 37 -2.09 25.17 5.44
C GLN A 37 -0.81 24.80 6.20
N PRO A 38 -0.84 24.58 7.53
CA PRO A 38 0.36 24.20 8.27
C PRO A 38 0.94 22.90 7.72
N TYR A 39 2.25 22.88 7.46
CA TYR A 39 2.99 21.66 7.10
C TYR A 39 2.74 20.57 8.15
N THR A 40 2.01 19.53 7.77
CA THR A 40 1.84 18.33 8.58
C THR A 40 2.99 17.38 8.24
N ASP A 41 3.78 16.97 9.25
CA ASP A 41 4.83 15.93 9.15
C ASP A 41 4.28 14.53 8.76
N GLU A 42 3.02 14.47 8.35
CA GLU A 42 2.34 13.28 7.86
C GLU A 42 2.87 12.96 6.46
N LEU A 43 3.44 11.75 6.33
CA LEU A 43 3.77 11.20 5.02
C LEU A 43 2.53 11.23 4.15
N ALA A 44 2.65 11.68 2.91
CA ALA A 44 1.60 11.48 1.91
C ALA A 44 1.16 10.01 1.99
N GLU A 45 -0.14 9.78 2.17
CA GLU A 45 -0.68 8.42 2.07
C GLU A 45 -0.14 7.81 0.78
N TYR A 46 0.33 6.57 0.87
CA TYR A 46 0.79 5.81 -0.29
C TYR A 46 -0.18 6.07 -1.45
N PRO A 47 0.28 6.17 -2.71
CA PRO A 47 -0.56 6.54 -3.85
C PRO A 47 -1.69 5.54 -4.14
N VAL A 48 -1.88 4.56 -3.24
CA VAL A 48 -2.87 3.51 -3.26
C VAL A 48 -3.50 3.35 -1.87
N GLN A 49 -4.80 3.59 -1.77
CA GLN A 49 -5.62 3.21 -0.62
C GLN A 49 -6.16 1.77 -0.82
N LEU A 50 -5.91 0.91 0.17
CA LEU A 50 -6.36 -0.49 0.15
C LEU A 50 -7.65 -0.66 0.96
N VAL A 51 -8.77 -0.89 0.29
CA VAL A 51 -10.04 -1.22 0.91
C VAL A 51 -10.10 -2.72 1.16
N ARG A 52 -10.30 -3.09 2.43
CA ARG A 52 -10.39 -4.48 2.88
C ARG A 52 -11.82 -4.81 3.32
N ASP A 53 -12.23 -6.03 3.01
CA ASP A 53 -13.48 -6.58 3.52
C ASP A 53 -13.44 -6.67 5.05
N SER A 54 -14.53 -6.25 5.69
CA SER A 54 -14.58 -6.11 7.15
C SER A 54 -14.50 -7.45 7.89
N THR A 55 -15.00 -8.53 7.27
CA THR A 55 -15.06 -9.88 7.84
C THR A 55 -13.79 -10.67 7.54
N THR A 56 -13.45 -10.82 6.26
CA THR A 56 -12.32 -11.66 5.80
C THR A 56 -10.98 -10.96 5.87
N LYS A 57 -10.95 -9.64 6.07
CA LYS A 57 -9.76 -8.77 6.05
C LYS A 57 -8.95 -8.81 4.74
N LYS A 58 -9.49 -9.46 3.70
CA LYS A 58 -8.89 -9.53 2.36
C LYS A 58 -9.12 -8.20 1.64
N VAL A 59 -8.15 -7.81 0.81
CA VAL A 59 -8.31 -6.63 -0.06
C VAL A 59 -9.38 -6.93 -1.12
N VAL A 60 -10.33 -6.01 -1.24
CA VAL A 60 -11.44 -6.05 -2.20
C VAL A 60 -11.35 -4.94 -3.24
N LYS A 61 -10.73 -3.79 -2.90
CA LYS A 61 -10.56 -2.68 -3.82
C LYS A 61 -9.26 -1.93 -3.53
N CYS A 62 -8.56 -1.55 -4.57
CA CYS A 62 -7.42 -0.65 -4.53
C CYS A 62 -7.85 0.67 -5.18
N ILE A 63 -7.67 1.80 -4.50
CA ILE A 63 -7.98 3.13 -5.03
C ILE A 63 -6.65 3.83 -5.24
N TYR A 64 -6.41 4.32 -6.45
CA TYR A 64 -5.18 4.96 -6.89
C TYR A 64 -5.45 6.43 -7.17
N GLY A 65 -4.48 7.29 -6.88
CA GLY A 65 -4.61 8.74 -7.09
C GLY A 65 -5.60 9.39 -6.11
N ALA A 66 -5.83 10.69 -6.30
CA ALA A 66 -6.74 11.49 -5.48
C ALA A 66 -7.46 12.53 -6.34
N GLY A 67 -8.67 12.91 -5.95
CA GLY A 67 -9.46 13.91 -6.68
C GLY A 67 -9.92 13.42 -8.06
N GLU A 68 -9.77 14.26 -9.07
CA GLU A 68 -10.24 14.00 -10.45
C GLU A 68 -9.43 12.93 -11.19
N GLU A 69 -8.20 12.64 -10.75
CA GLU A 69 -7.32 11.61 -11.33
C GLU A 69 -7.45 10.25 -10.64
N GLN A 70 -8.46 10.11 -9.77
CA GLN A 70 -8.67 8.89 -9.00
C GLN A 70 -9.18 7.76 -9.91
N TRP A 71 -8.56 6.59 -9.81
CA TRP A 71 -9.03 5.36 -10.44
C TRP A 71 -8.97 4.19 -9.46
N SER A 72 -9.59 3.07 -9.79
CA SER A 72 -9.66 1.93 -8.87
C SER A 72 -9.68 0.57 -9.53
N GLU A 73 -9.23 -0.43 -8.79
CA GLU A 73 -9.28 -1.85 -9.16
C GLU A 73 -10.08 -2.64 -8.11
N GLU A 74 -11.13 -3.31 -8.55
CA GLU A 74 -11.94 -4.20 -7.71
C GLU A 74 -11.53 -5.65 -7.94
N LEU A 75 -11.20 -6.35 -6.85
CA LEU A 75 -10.72 -7.74 -6.84
C LEU A 75 -11.89 -8.69 -6.57
N ILE A 76 -12.48 -9.23 -7.63
CA ILE A 76 -13.65 -10.11 -7.57
C ILE A 76 -13.18 -11.56 -7.37
N ARG A 77 -13.75 -12.23 -6.36
CA ARG A 77 -13.34 -13.56 -5.91
C ARG A 77 -14.41 -14.61 -6.18
N ASN A 78 -13.95 -15.82 -6.50
CA ASN A 78 -14.83 -16.98 -6.68
C ASN A 78 -15.27 -17.54 -5.32
N ALA A 79 -16.09 -18.59 -5.32
CA ALA A 79 -16.57 -19.26 -4.11
C ALA A 79 -15.43 -19.80 -3.22
N GLU A 80 -14.26 -20.12 -3.80
CA GLU A 80 -13.06 -20.55 -3.06
C GLU A 80 -12.29 -19.37 -2.43
N GLY A 81 -12.74 -18.12 -2.66
CA GLY A 81 -12.10 -16.91 -2.16
C GLY A 81 -10.83 -16.50 -2.91
N LYS A 82 -10.60 -17.04 -4.12
CA LYS A 82 -9.49 -16.66 -5.01
C LYS A 82 -9.96 -15.60 -6.01
N VAL A 83 -9.10 -14.64 -6.31
CA VAL A 83 -9.39 -13.64 -7.36
C VAL A 83 -9.49 -14.35 -8.70
N TYR A 84 -10.60 -14.12 -9.41
CA TYR A 84 -10.83 -14.63 -10.77
C TYR A 84 -11.17 -13.50 -11.75
N GLN A 85 -11.57 -12.33 -11.26
CA GLN A 85 -11.82 -11.16 -12.08
C GLN A 85 -11.25 -9.91 -11.41
N ILE A 86 -10.72 -8.99 -12.21
CA ILE A 86 -10.29 -7.66 -11.77
C ILE A 86 -11.01 -6.64 -12.64
N LYS A 87 -11.78 -5.77 -12.01
CA LYS A 87 -12.49 -4.68 -12.68
C LYS A 87 -11.78 -3.36 -12.38
N THR A 88 -11.19 -2.75 -13.40
CA THR A 88 -10.61 -1.42 -13.33
C THR A 88 -11.66 -0.39 -13.70
N THR A 89 -11.77 0.68 -12.92
CA THR A 89 -12.58 1.87 -13.23
C THR A 89 -11.63 3.06 -13.31
N TYR A 90 -11.54 3.66 -14.49
CA TYR A 90 -10.66 4.80 -14.79
C TYR A 90 -11.30 6.13 -14.34
N PRO A 91 -10.53 7.24 -14.31
CA PRO A 91 -11.04 8.52 -13.83
C PRO A 91 -12.18 9.08 -14.70
N ASP A 92 -12.18 8.75 -15.98
CA ASP A 92 -13.25 9.09 -16.93
C ASP A 92 -14.53 8.25 -16.75
N GLY A 93 -14.55 7.35 -15.77
CA GLY A 93 -15.65 6.42 -15.50
C GLY A 93 -15.69 5.21 -16.43
N SER A 94 -14.79 5.12 -17.42
CA SER A 94 -14.68 3.94 -18.25
C SER A 94 -14.21 2.74 -17.42
N THR A 95 -14.63 1.54 -17.81
CA THR A 95 -14.29 0.32 -17.08
C THR A 95 -13.64 -0.70 -18.00
N LYS A 96 -12.67 -1.43 -17.45
CA LYS A 96 -12.04 -2.57 -18.11
C LYS A 96 -12.08 -3.75 -17.15
N THR A 97 -12.58 -4.90 -17.62
CA THR A 97 -12.58 -6.11 -16.81
C THR A 97 -11.59 -7.10 -17.40
N ILE A 98 -10.78 -7.70 -16.54
CA ILE A 98 -9.97 -8.86 -16.89
C ILE A 98 -10.47 -10.07 -16.12
N GLN A 99 -10.54 -11.20 -16.79
CA GLN A 99 -10.81 -12.50 -16.19
C GLN A 99 -9.52 -13.32 -16.19
N ILE A 100 -9.21 -13.92 -15.04
CA ILE A 100 -8.02 -14.72 -14.80
C ILE A 100 -8.46 -16.18 -14.75
N ASN A 101 -8.16 -16.96 -15.78
CA ASN A 101 -8.42 -18.39 -15.75
C ASN A 101 -7.15 -19.13 -15.30
N LYS A 102 -7.34 -20.16 -14.48
CA LYS A 102 -6.25 -20.90 -13.85
C LYS A 102 -6.29 -22.36 -14.27
N ASP A 103 -5.11 -22.97 -14.37
CA ASP A 103 -4.95 -24.39 -14.66
C ASP A 103 -5.28 -25.26 -13.41
N SER A 104 -5.18 -26.58 -13.57
CA SER A 104 -5.38 -27.54 -12.48
C SER A 104 -4.38 -27.40 -11.33
N ASN A 105 -3.24 -26.72 -11.55
CA ASN A 105 -2.23 -26.45 -10.53
C ASN A 105 -2.46 -25.11 -9.80
N ASN A 106 -3.56 -24.41 -10.09
CA ASN A 106 -3.88 -23.06 -9.61
C ASN A 106 -2.93 -21.96 -10.10
N LEU A 107 -2.19 -22.21 -11.18
CA LEU A 107 -1.37 -21.20 -11.86
C LEU A 107 -2.22 -20.48 -12.90
N VAL A 108 -1.88 -19.23 -13.21
CA VAL A 108 -2.57 -18.47 -14.27
C VAL A 108 -2.26 -19.15 -15.60
N ASP A 109 -3.31 -19.56 -16.31
CA ASP A 109 -3.22 -20.20 -17.63
C ASP A 109 -3.39 -19.15 -18.74
N ASN A 110 -4.48 -18.38 -18.67
CA ASN A 110 -4.74 -17.28 -19.60
C ASN A 110 -5.48 -16.11 -18.93
N ILE A 111 -5.54 -14.98 -19.64
CA ILE A 111 -6.24 -13.76 -19.22
C ILE A 111 -7.13 -13.31 -20.37
N ASP A 112 -8.42 -13.18 -20.10
CA ASP A 112 -9.41 -12.64 -21.04
C ASP A 112 -9.73 -11.18 -20.72
N TYR A 113 -9.98 -10.39 -21.75
CA TYR A 113 -10.45 -9.01 -21.63
C TYR A 113 -11.94 -8.97 -21.97
N VAL A 114 -12.77 -8.61 -20.99
CA VAL A 114 -14.24 -8.67 -21.04
C VAL A 114 -14.85 -7.28 -20.93
#